data_AF-A0A9E3D7I2-F1
#
_entry.id   AF-A0A9E3D7I2-F1
#
_cell.length_a   1.000
_cell.length_b   1.000
_cell.length_c   1.000
_cell.angle_alpha   90.00
_cell.angle_beta   90.00
_cell.angle_gamma   90.00
#
_symmetry.space_group_name_H-M   'P 1'
#
loop_
_entity.id
_entity.type
_entity.pdbx_description
1 polymer ?
#
loop_
_entity_poly.entity_id
_entity_poly.type
_entity_poly.pdbx_seq_one_letter_code
_entity_poly.pdbx_strand_id
1 'polypeptide(L)'
;KRATSDSADPDDEKGPYQDISIEALQQRGLIVLTCHTAVEEQARGLVKRGFAPGMTASQVASDMLSHLIPGTTVVPSMVATIAVLQAVYHYTFITPVL
;
A
#
# COMPACT_ATOMS: atom_id res chain seq x y z
N LYS A 1 -10.49 -24.77 9.21
CA LYS A 1 -9.30 -25.64 9.41
C LYS A 1 -8.17 -25.07 8.56
N ARG A 2 -7.16 -24.44 9.18
CA ARG A 2 -5.97 -23.94 8.47
C ARG A 2 -5.12 -25.18 8.13
N ALA A 3 -4.99 -25.50 6.84
CA ALA A 3 -4.05 -26.53 6.43
C ALA A 3 -2.64 -25.96 6.67
N THR A 4 -1.93 -26.56 7.62
CA THR A 4 -0.50 -26.34 7.82
C THR A 4 0.21 -27.27 6.83
N SER A 5 0.47 -26.82 5.60
CA SER A 5 1.55 -27.42 4.84
C SER A 5 2.84 -26.93 5.49
N ASP A 6 3.52 -27.86 6.15
CA ASP A 6 4.79 -27.64 6.85
C ASP A 6 5.98 -27.54 5.88
N SER A 7 5.70 -27.44 4.57
CA SER A 7 6.68 -27.13 3.56
C SER A 7 6.86 -25.61 3.53
N ALA A 8 7.92 -25.11 4.17
CA ALA A 8 8.54 -23.83 3.82
C ALA A 8 9.21 -23.90 2.42
N ASP A 9 8.72 -24.78 1.55
CA ASP A 9 9.17 -24.94 0.18
C ASP A 9 8.68 -23.71 -0.61
N PRO A 10 9.57 -22.85 -1.11
CA PRO A 10 9.17 -21.70 -1.90
C PRO A 10 8.49 -22.09 -3.22
N ASP A 11 8.71 -23.31 -3.71
CA ASP A 11 8.19 -23.80 -4.99
C ASP A 11 6.83 -24.51 -4.87
N ASP A 12 6.30 -24.70 -3.65
CA ASP A 12 4.94 -25.22 -3.46
C ASP A 12 3.91 -24.18 -3.91
N GLU A 13 3.17 -24.47 -4.98
CA GLU A 13 2.12 -23.61 -5.54
C GLU A 13 1.03 -23.25 -4.52
N LYS A 14 0.84 -24.05 -3.48
CA LYS A 14 -0.14 -23.81 -2.40
C LYS A 14 0.52 -23.35 -1.10
N GLY A 15 1.83 -23.14 -1.14
CA GLY A 15 2.63 -22.72 -0.01
C GLY A 15 2.41 -21.25 0.36
N PRO A 16 2.78 -20.86 1.60
CA PRO A 16 2.62 -19.48 2.08
C PRO A 16 3.41 -18.44 1.27
N TYR A 17 4.45 -18.85 0.53
CA TYR A 17 5.22 -17.95 -0.35
C TYR A 17 4.44 -17.50 -1.59
N GLN A 18 3.36 -18.19 -1.95
CA GLN A 18 2.51 -17.84 -3.10
C GLN A 18 1.35 -16.91 -2.72
N ASP A 19 1.16 -16.61 -1.43
CA ASP A 19 0.18 -15.63 -0.97
C ASP A 19 0.65 -14.22 -1.34
N ILE A 20 -0.04 -13.55 -2.26
CA ILE A 20 0.30 -12.20 -2.75
C ILE A 20 -0.44 -11.08 -2.02
N SER A 21 -1.13 -11.37 -0.92
CA SER A 21 -1.73 -10.34 -0.07
C SER A 21 -0.65 -9.39 0.49
N ILE A 22 -1.05 -8.14 0.73
CA ILE A 22 -0.13 -7.12 1.27
C ILE A 22 0.40 -7.58 2.64
N GLU A 23 -0.44 -8.18 3.46
CA GLU A 23 -0.11 -8.67 4.80
C GLU A 23 0.91 -9.81 4.75
N ALA A 24 0.75 -10.78 3.84
CA ALA A 24 1.72 -11.85 3.65
C ALA A 24 3.06 -11.34 3.08
N LEU A 25 3.03 -10.29 2.24
CA LEU A 25 4.23 -9.63 1.75
C LEU A 25 4.95 -8.84 2.85
N GLN A 26 4.20 -8.14 3.73
CA GLN A 26 4.77 -7.44 4.88
C GLN A 26 5.48 -8.40 5.83
N GLN A 27 4.93 -9.60 6.06
CA GLN A 27 5.59 -10.66 6.85
C GLN A 27 6.91 -11.13 6.25
N ARG A 28 7.11 -10.94 4.94
CA ARG A 28 8.35 -11.24 4.20
C ARG A 28 9.27 -10.03 4.04
N GLY A 29 8.95 -8.90 4.67
CA GLY A 29 9.79 -7.69 4.70
C GLY A 29 9.39 -6.61 3.72
N LEU A 30 8.24 -6.72 3.04
CA LEU A 30 7.72 -5.62 2.22
C LEU A 30 7.34 -4.43 3.10
N ILE A 31 7.90 -3.25 2.79
CA ILE A 31 7.48 -1.98 3.39
C ILE A 31 6.49 -1.31 2.45
N VAL A 32 5.29 -1.02 2.97
CA VAL A 32 4.22 -0.36 2.20
C VAL A 32 4.17 1.11 2.57
N LEU A 33 4.16 1.97 1.55
CA LEU A 33 4.09 3.42 1.69
C LEU A 33 2.80 3.97 1.09
N THR A 34 2.16 4.92 1.76
CA THR A 34 0.98 5.64 1.25
C THR A 34 1.32 7.08 0.93
N CYS A 35 0.96 7.54 -0.28
CA CYS A 35 1.13 8.91 -0.71
C CYS A 35 0.01 9.81 -0.14
N HIS A 36 0.34 10.76 0.73
CA HIS A 36 -0.63 11.73 1.25
C HIS A 36 -1.31 12.52 0.12
N THR A 37 -0.53 13.07 -0.83
CA THR A 37 -1.10 13.82 -1.97
C THR A 37 -2.06 12.97 -2.80
N ALA A 38 -1.77 11.68 -2.99
CA ALA A 38 -2.68 10.81 -3.75
C ALA A 38 -3.99 10.57 -2.98
N VAL A 39 -3.93 10.35 -1.67
CA VAL A 39 -5.14 10.20 -0.83
C VAL A 39 -6.03 11.44 -0.96
N GLU A 40 -5.44 12.63 -0.86
CA GLU A 40 -6.13 13.90 -1.02
C GLU A 40 -6.82 14.05 -2.39
N GLU A 41 -6.14 13.67 -3.48
CA GLU A 41 -6.74 13.70 -4.82
C GLU A 41 -7.83 12.64 -5.02
N GLN A 42 -7.64 11.43 -4.49
CA GLN A 42 -8.67 10.39 -4.53
C GLN A 42 -9.90 10.81 -3.74
N ALA A 43 -9.73 11.40 -2.56
CA ALA A 43 -10.82 11.92 -1.75
C ALA A 43 -11.61 13.03 -2.49
N ARG A 44 -10.92 13.97 -3.14
CA ARG A 44 -11.56 14.96 -4.03
C ARG A 44 -12.35 14.29 -5.15
N GLY A 45 -11.77 13.27 -5.78
CA GLY A 45 -12.42 12.49 -6.84
C GLY A 45 -13.69 11.79 -6.37
N LEU A 46 -13.66 11.18 -5.18
CA LEU A 46 -14.82 10.50 -4.57
C LEU A 46 -15.95 11.47 -4.27
N VAL A 47 -15.66 12.62 -3.64
CA VAL A 47 -16.66 13.65 -3.35
C VAL A 47 -17.26 14.20 -4.64
N LYS A 48 -16.43 14.55 -5.64
CA LYS A 48 -16.90 15.07 -6.93
C LYS A 48 -17.84 14.12 -7.65
N ARG A 49 -17.65 12.81 -7.49
CA ARG A 49 -18.47 11.75 -8.09
C ARG A 49 -19.70 11.39 -7.27
N GLY A 50 -19.90 12.01 -6.11
CA GLY A 50 -21.05 11.75 -5.23
C GLY A 50 -20.95 10.46 -4.42
N PHE A 51 -19.75 9.86 -4.31
CA PHE A 51 -19.55 8.62 -3.54
C PHE A 51 -19.42 8.84 -2.03
N ALA A 52 -19.33 10.09 -1.58
CA ALA A 52 -19.23 10.47 -0.16
C ALA A 52 -20.25 11.58 0.17
N PRO A 53 -21.57 11.29 0.14
CA PRO A 53 -22.60 12.29 0.37
C PRO A 53 -22.49 12.88 1.78
N GLY A 54 -22.49 14.22 1.86
CA GLY A 54 -22.41 14.94 3.14
C GLY A 54 -21.02 15.05 3.76
N MET A 55 -19.98 14.50 3.12
CA MET A 55 -18.59 14.65 3.56
C MET A 55 -17.82 15.63 2.67
N THR A 56 -16.92 16.39 3.28
CA THR A 56 -15.90 17.18 2.56
C THR A 56 -14.74 16.29 2.13
N ALA A 57 -13.96 16.73 1.14
CA ALA A 57 -12.80 15.96 0.67
C ALA A 57 -11.78 15.70 1.80
N SER A 58 -11.58 16.68 2.70
CA SER A 58 -10.68 16.50 3.85
C SER A 58 -11.21 15.48 4.86
N GLN A 59 -12.52 15.42 5.10
CA GLN A 59 -13.11 14.38 5.94
C GLN A 59 -12.95 12.98 5.32
N VAL A 60 -13.13 12.86 4.00
CA VAL A 60 -12.90 11.59 3.29
C VAL A 60 -11.42 11.20 3.34
N ALA A 61 -10.49 12.14 3.12
CA ALA A 61 -9.05 11.86 3.23
C ALA A 61 -8.67 11.41 4.64
N SER A 62 -9.18 12.07 5.68
CA SER A 62 -8.96 11.67 7.07
C SER A 62 -9.51 10.28 7.36
N ASP A 63 -10.70 9.96 6.84
CA ASP A 63 -11.30 8.63 6.98
C ASP A 63 -10.44 7.55 6.30
N MET A 64 -9.99 7.80 5.07
CA MET A 64 -9.07 6.90 4.34
C MET A 64 -7.77 6.67 5.11
N LEU A 65 -7.16 7.73 5.68
CA LEU A 65 -5.92 7.62 6.45
C LEU A 65 -6.10 6.87 7.77
N SER A 66 -7.30 6.89 8.35
CA SER A 66 -7.60 6.12 9.57
C SER A 66 -7.85 4.63 9.32
N HIS A 67 -8.09 4.24 8.06
CA HIS A 67 -8.39 2.87 7.64
C HIS A 67 -7.28 2.25 6.76
N LEU A 68 -6.03 2.71 6.92
CA LEU A 68 -4.90 2.10 6.22
C LEU A 68 -4.65 0.68 6.71
N ILE A 69 -4.12 -0.16 5.80
CA ILE A 69 -3.63 -1.49 6.16
C ILE A 69 -2.56 -1.34 7.26
N PRO A 70 -2.65 -2.09 8.38
CA PRO A 70 -1.66 -2.04 9.45
C PRO A 70 -0.23 -2.17 8.94
N GLY A 71 0.70 -1.42 9.54
CA GLY A 71 2.11 -1.40 9.13
C GLY A 71 2.43 -0.52 7.92
N THR A 72 1.44 0.13 7.30
CA THR A 72 1.66 1.11 6.23
C THR A 72 2.19 2.42 6.79
N THR A 73 3.18 3.01 6.12
CA THR A 73 3.73 4.34 6.48
C THR A 73 3.24 5.41 5.52
N VAL A 74 2.67 6.50 6.04
CA VAL A 74 2.26 7.65 5.23
C VAL A 74 3.46 8.54 4.94
N VAL A 75 3.66 8.87 3.68
CA VAL A 75 4.68 9.82 3.22
C VAL A 75 4.02 11.05 2.59
N PRO A 76 4.60 12.26 2.71
CA PRO A 76 3.97 13.48 2.20
C PRO A 76 3.75 13.46 0.68
N SER A 77 4.71 12.90 -0.06
CA SER A 77 4.67 12.78 -1.52
C SER A 77 5.46 11.56 -1.96
N MET A 78 4.81 10.65 -2.68
CA MET A 78 5.48 9.43 -3.15
C MET A 78 6.55 9.71 -4.18
N VAL A 79 6.31 10.64 -5.10
CA VAL A 79 7.31 11.01 -6.11
C VAL A 79 8.58 11.61 -5.48
N ALA A 80 8.42 12.43 -4.43
CA ALA A 80 9.56 12.95 -3.68
C ALA A 80 10.25 11.86 -2.86
N THR A 81 9.47 10.94 -2.27
CA THR A 81 10.00 9.80 -1.51
C THR A 81 10.83 8.89 -2.39
N ILE A 82 10.34 8.55 -3.60
CA ILE A 82 11.09 7.77 -4.60
C ILE A 82 12.40 8.49 -4.94
N ALA A 83 12.35 9.80 -5.21
CA ALA A 83 13.56 10.57 -5.52
C ALA A 83 14.59 10.51 -4.38
N VAL A 84 14.16 10.63 -3.12
CA VAL A 84 15.04 10.51 -1.95
C VAL A 84 15.61 9.09 -1.82
N LEU A 85 14.76 8.06 -1.97
CA LEU A 85 15.19 6.66 -1.90
C LEU A 85 16.23 6.35 -2.97
N GLN A 86 16.06 6.86 -4.19
CA GLN A 86 17.03 6.69 -5.27
C GLN A 86 18.32 7.50 -5.04
N ALA A 87 18.21 8.80 -4.73
CA ALA A 87 19.36 9.71 -4.72
C ALA A 87 20.20 9.60 -3.45
N VAL A 88 19.57 9.35 -2.29
CA VAL A 88 20.26 9.36 -0.98
C VAL A 88 20.53 7.94 -0.49
N TYR A 89 19.60 7.02 -0.73
CA TYR A 89 19.69 5.66 -0.21
C TYR A 89 19.98 4.61 -1.30
N HIS A 90 20.19 5.04 -2.55
CA HIS A 90 20.59 4.21 -3.68
C HIS A 90 19.65 3.02 -3.97
N TYR A 91 18.36 3.17 -3.68
CA TYR A 91 17.35 2.18 -4.03
C TYR A 91 17.20 2.11 -5.56
N THR A 92 17.12 0.89 -6.09
CA THR A 92 16.71 0.66 -7.48
C THR A 92 15.23 0.97 -7.64
N PHE A 93 14.87 1.68 -8.71
CA PHE A 93 13.48 1.93 -9.07
C PHE A 93 13.02 0.93 -10.12
N ILE A 94 11.91 0.25 -9.82
CA ILE A 94 11.28 -0.72 -10.72
C ILE A 94 9.81 -0.33 -10.84
N THR A 95 9.34 -0.17 -12.07
CA THR A 95 7.92 -0.09 -12.38
C THR A 95 7.48 -1.43 -12.95
N PRO A 96 6.68 -2.23 -12.22
CA PRO A 96 6.16 -3.46 -12.78
C PRO A 96 5.27 -3.12 -13.98
N VAL A 97 5.40 -3.91 -15.05
CA VAL A 97 4.46 -3.85 -16.17
C VAL A 97 3.17 -4.51 -15.69
N LEU A 98 2.07 -3.77 -15.74
CA LEU A 98 0.73 -4.26 -15.43
C LEU A 98 0.15 -5.08 -16.59
#